data_AF-A0A7S1MDS5-F1
#
_entry.id   AF-A0A7S1MDS5-F1
#
_cell.length_a   1.000
_cell.length_b   1.000
_cell.length_c   1.000
_cell.angle_alpha   90.00
_cell.angle_beta   90.00
_cell.angle_gamma   90.00
#
_symmetry.space_group_name_H-M   'P 1'
#
loop_
_entity.id
_entity.type
_entity.pdbx_description
1 polymer ?
#
loop_
_entity_poly.entity_id
_entity_poly.type
_entity_poly.pdbx_seq_one_letter_code
_entity_poly.pdbx_strand_id
1 'polypeptide(L)'
;PVFGRGTLGVRRGTVKLYGARNSPTYATLSTPAGVGNTSVTLSSFASWAAGSVIAITSPHHRDQWETRVVTGSFTVGRSTTFTFDKPLQYYHEGTTEVVGQLSVTIAAQVMLLSRSVRVYADPEWAHETGAGAVVHAAAAESNTLHVLLDNIEMHSCGQPARASGTGSERACVHFSGDADLVESGATSIVIHSAFAGGFALDGVRRVALTTSTVFNVRGHGVALLSGTTRQNSVTSLVIAVTQRNGASAQHPA
;
A
#
# COMPACT_ATOMS: atom_id res chain seq x y z
N PRO A 1 5.00 28.49 -3.49
CA PRO A 1 4.84 27.25 -4.28
C PRO A 1 3.46 26.64 -4.05
N VAL A 2 2.72 26.26 -5.11
CA VAL A 2 1.39 25.62 -4.99
C VAL A 2 1.51 24.20 -4.40
N PHE A 3 2.65 23.54 -4.62
CA PHE A 3 3.03 22.27 -4.02
C PHE A 3 4.33 22.41 -3.22
N GLY A 4 4.47 21.64 -2.15
CA GLY A 4 5.65 21.63 -1.29
C GLY A 4 6.80 20.77 -1.84
N ARG A 5 7.93 20.74 -1.12
CA ARG A 5 9.03 19.80 -1.39
C ARG A 5 8.52 18.35 -1.34
N GLY A 6 9.07 17.49 -2.20
CA GLY A 6 8.71 16.07 -2.25
C GLY A 6 7.35 15.77 -2.91
N THR A 7 6.70 16.76 -3.53
CA THR A 7 5.40 16.56 -4.18
C THR A 7 5.53 16.45 -5.70
N LEU A 8 5.08 15.33 -6.27
CA LEU A 8 4.70 15.24 -7.68
C LEU A 8 3.30 15.83 -7.83
N GLY A 9 3.23 17.13 -8.07
CA GLY A 9 1.99 17.90 -8.17
C GLY A 9 1.50 17.99 -9.61
N VAL A 10 0.25 17.61 -9.85
CA VAL A 10 -0.39 17.67 -11.18
C VAL A 10 -1.64 18.53 -11.05
N ARG A 11 -1.69 19.62 -11.81
CA ARG A 11 -2.79 20.60 -11.73
C ARG A 11 -3.58 20.74 -13.02
N ARG A 12 -2.87 20.71 -14.15
CA ARG A 12 -3.39 20.70 -15.52
C ARG A 12 -2.48 19.78 -16.33
N GLY A 13 -3.00 18.66 -16.82
CA GLY A 13 -2.27 17.70 -17.63
C GLY A 13 -2.27 16.28 -17.08
N THR A 14 -1.28 15.52 -17.51
CA THR A 14 -1.30 14.06 -17.39
C THR A 14 -0.05 13.55 -16.67
N VAL A 15 -0.24 12.62 -15.74
CA VAL A 15 0.84 11.79 -15.20
C VAL A 15 0.45 10.33 -15.37
N LYS A 16 1.35 9.54 -15.95
CA LYS A 16 1.19 8.10 -16.05
C LYS A 16 2.47 7.41 -15.60
N LEU A 17 2.37 6.54 -14.61
CA LEU A 17 3.49 5.74 -14.12
C LEU A 17 3.11 4.26 -14.21
N TYR A 18 3.95 3.47 -14.87
CA TYR A 18 3.73 2.04 -15.09
C TYR A 18 4.96 1.26 -14.63
N GLY A 19 4.80 0.45 -13.58
CA GLY A 19 5.79 -0.53 -13.18
C GLY A 19 5.59 -1.89 -13.85
N ALA A 20 6.54 -2.78 -13.64
CA ALA A 20 6.46 -4.16 -14.07
C ALA A 20 5.28 -4.87 -13.38
N ARG A 21 4.49 -5.60 -14.16
CA ARG A 21 3.32 -6.32 -13.66
C ARG A 21 3.77 -7.50 -12.79
N ASN A 22 3.20 -7.58 -11.61
CA ASN A 22 3.32 -8.74 -10.71
C ASN A 22 1.93 -9.31 -10.48
N SER A 23 1.77 -10.62 -10.56
CA SER A 23 0.47 -11.26 -10.33
C SER A 23 0.60 -12.54 -9.50
N PRO A 24 -0.21 -12.67 -8.42
CA PRO A 24 -0.97 -11.60 -7.78
C PRO A 24 -0.03 -10.61 -7.06
N THR A 25 -0.55 -9.47 -6.60
CA THR A 25 0.20 -8.50 -5.77
C THR A 25 0.12 -8.80 -4.27
N TYR A 26 -0.82 -9.65 -3.87
CA TYR A 26 -0.99 -10.18 -2.52
C TYR A 26 -1.67 -11.55 -2.58
N ALA A 27 -1.48 -12.37 -1.55
CA ALA A 27 -2.11 -13.68 -1.40
C ALA A 27 -2.19 -14.05 0.08
N THR A 28 -2.83 -15.17 0.42
CA THR A 28 -2.86 -15.70 1.79
C THR A 28 -1.91 -16.88 1.95
N LEU A 29 -1.51 -17.17 3.19
CA LEU A 29 -0.85 -18.43 3.52
C LEU A 29 -1.77 -19.64 3.27
N SER A 30 -1.21 -20.73 2.76
CA SER A 30 -1.91 -22.02 2.62
C SER A 30 -1.77 -22.92 3.84
N THR A 31 -0.73 -22.68 4.64
CA THR A 31 -0.38 -23.44 5.84
C THR A 31 0.24 -22.48 6.86
N PRO A 32 0.10 -22.71 8.17
CA PRO A 32 0.76 -21.89 9.16
C PRO A 32 2.28 -21.86 9.03
N ALA A 33 2.89 -20.77 9.45
CA ALA A 33 4.35 -20.61 9.54
C ALA A 33 4.73 -20.19 10.96
N GLY A 34 5.62 -20.97 11.58
CA GLY A 34 6.04 -20.77 12.97
C GLY A 34 7.25 -19.84 13.11
N VAL A 35 7.47 -19.38 14.34
CA VAL A 35 8.68 -18.66 14.75
C VAL A 35 9.91 -19.50 14.40
N GLY A 36 10.93 -18.88 13.80
CA GLY A 36 12.15 -19.56 13.37
C GLY A 36 12.11 -20.09 11.94
N ASN A 37 10.93 -20.27 11.33
CA ASN A 37 10.84 -20.71 9.94
C ASN A 37 11.48 -19.68 8.99
N THR A 38 12.11 -20.14 7.92
CA THR A 38 12.73 -19.28 6.88
C THR A 38 11.96 -19.31 5.56
N SER A 39 10.71 -19.79 5.59
CA SER A 39 9.86 -19.90 4.42
C SER A 39 8.38 -19.82 4.77
N VAL A 40 7.56 -19.38 3.81
CA VAL A 40 6.09 -19.54 3.85
C VAL A 40 5.57 -20.11 2.53
N THR A 41 4.41 -20.76 2.59
CA THR A 41 3.71 -21.27 1.40
C THR A 41 2.40 -20.53 1.20
N LEU A 42 2.17 -20.04 -0.02
CA LEU A 42 0.98 -19.30 -0.41
C LEU A 42 -0.11 -20.24 -0.95
N SER A 43 -1.36 -19.82 -0.77
CA SER A 43 -2.56 -20.48 -1.31
C SER A 43 -2.72 -20.35 -2.83
N SER A 44 -1.85 -19.58 -3.48
CA SER A 44 -1.88 -19.32 -4.92
C SER A 44 -0.48 -19.26 -5.55
N PHE A 45 -0.44 -19.30 -6.87
CA PHE A 45 0.79 -19.07 -7.62
C PHE A 45 1.19 -17.60 -7.46
N ALA A 46 2.48 -17.33 -7.26
CA ALA A 46 2.99 -15.97 -7.23
C ALA A 46 4.33 -15.86 -7.95
N SER A 47 4.45 -14.83 -8.79
CA SER A 47 5.58 -14.59 -9.69
C SER A 47 6.65 -13.67 -9.08
N TRP A 48 6.75 -13.61 -7.76
CA TRP A 48 7.63 -12.65 -7.07
C TRP A 48 9.09 -13.11 -7.17
N ALA A 49 9.98 -12.22 -7.61
CA ALA A 49 11.38 -12.57 -7.84
C ALA A 49 12.21 -12.56 -6.54
N ALA A 50 13.34 -13.27 -6.53
CA ALA A 50 14.36 -13.08 -5.50
C ALA A 50 14.81 -11.61 -5.44
N GLY A 51 15.08 -11.12 -4.23
CA GLY A 51 15.29 -9.71 -3.93
C GLY A 51 14.01 -8.91 -3.69
N SER A 52 12.83 -9.48 -3.97
CA SER A 52 11.56 -8.82 -3.66
C SER A 52 11.36 -8.68 -2.16
N VAL A 53 10.78 -7.56 -1.72
CA VAL A 53 10.35 -7.37 -0.34
C VAL A 53 8.88 -7.75 -0.22
N ILE A 54 8.58 -8.61 0.74
CA ILE A 54 7.20 -8.97 1.10
C ILE A 54 6.89 -8.55 2.53
N ALA A 55 5.61 -8.37 2.84
CA ALA A 55 5.10 -8.25 4.21
C ALA A 55 4.17 -9.43 4.52
N ILE A 56 4.25 -9.94 5.75
CA ILE A 56 3.41 -11.01 6.26
C ILE A 56 2.66 -10.45 7.46
N THR A 57 1.32 -10.45 7.42
CA THR A 57 0.49 -9.96 8.52
C THR A 57 0.24 -11.05 9.56
N SER A 58 -0.33 -10.68 10.71
CA SER A 58 -0.95 -11.64 11.63
C SER A 58 -2.46 -11.39 11.67
N PRO A 59 -3.29 -12.44 11.58
CA PRO A 59 -4.73 -12.32 11.79
C PRO A 59 -5.11 -12.16 13.27
N HIS A 60 -4.19 -12.47 14.20
CA HIS A 60 -4.46 -12.50 15.64
C HIS A 60 -3.98 -11.24 16.35
N HIS A 61 -2.85 -10.66 15.90
CA HIS A 61 -2.20 -9.54 16.57
C HIS A 61 -1.74 -8.48 15.58
N ARG A 62 -2.19 -7.24 15.77
CA ARG A 62 -1.95 -6.13 14.84
C ARG A 62 -0.48 -5.74 14.69
N ASP A 63 0.34 -6.06 15.69
CA ASP A 63 1.75 -5.71 15.86
C ASP A 63 2.70 -6.87 15.54
N GLN A 64 2.18 -8.07 15.29
CA GLN A 64 2.95 -9.25 14.91
C GLN A 64 2.99 -9.42 13.39
N TRP A 65 3.45 -8.38 12.71
CA TRP A 65 3.72 -8.40 11.28
C TRP A 65 5.21 -8.24 11.04
N GLU A 66 5.67 -8.65 9.88
CA GLU A 66 7.08 -8.58 9.54
C GLU A 66 7.31 -8.51 8.04
N THR A 67 8.45 -7.93 7.64
CA THR A 67 8.90 -7.88 6.25
C THR A 67 10.06 -8.81 6.01
N ARG A 68 10.12 -9.42 4.83
CA ARG A 68 11.19 -10.35 4.45
C ARG A 68 11.65 -10.09 3.03
N VAL A 69 12.93 -10.33 2.77
CA VAL A 69 13.50 -10.32 1.43
C VAL A 69 13.46 -11.75 0.90
N VAL A 70 12.81 -11.94 -0.25
CA VAL A 70 12.75 -13.24 -0.92
C VAL A 70 14.14 -13.64 -1.39
N THR A 71 14.62 -14.82 -0.98
CA THR A 71 15.89 -15.40 -1.45
C THR A 71 15.70 -16.42 -2.55
N GLY A 72 14.51 -17.03 -2.62
CA GLY A 72 14.15 -18.02 -3.62
C GLY A 72 12.67 -18.40 -3.53
N SER A 73 12.22 -19.15 -4.53
CA SER A 73 10.86 -19.66 -4.59
C SER A 73 10.77 -20.97 -5.35
N PHE A 74 9.81 -21.80 -5.00
CA PHE A 74 9.42 -22.95 -5.81
C PHE A 74 7.90 -23.09 -5.83
N THR A 75 7.36 -23.67 -6.89
CA THR A 75 5.91 -23.82 -7.08
C THR A 75 5.55 -25.30 -7.20
N VAL A 76 4.54 -25.72 -6.46
CA VAL A 76 3.92 -27.05 -6.58
C VAL A 76 2.44 -26.86 -6.85
N GLY A 77 1.99 -27.27 -8.03
CA GLY A 77 0.60 -27.05 -8.48
C GLY A 77 0.27 -25.56 -8.53
N ARG A 78 -0.70 -25.13 -7.71
CA ARG A 78 -1.10 -23.71 -7.58
C ARG A 78 -0.53 -23.03 -6.34
N SER A 79 0.40 -23.62 -5.61
CA SER A 79 0.99 -23.01 -4.42
C SER A 79 2.44 -22.65 -4.66
N THR A 80 2.84 -21.45 -4.23
CA THR A 80 4.24 -21.01 -4.28
C THR A 80 4.79 -20.89 -2.87
N THR A 81 5.94 -21.51 -2.62
CA THR A 81 6.70 -21.36 -1.39
C THR A 81 7.82 -20.38 -1.63
N PHE A 82 7.95 -19.38 -0.74
CA PHE A 82 9.04 -18.41 -0.74
C PHE A 82 9.98 -18.68 0.43
N THR A 83 11.28 -18.60 0.19
CA THR A 83 12.32 -18.60 1.24
C THR A 83 12.84 -17.19 1.47
N PHE A 84 13.37 -16.92 2.67
CA PHE A 84 13.76 -15.58 3.10
C PHE A 84 15.21 -15.44 3.54
N ASP A 85 15.62 -14.19 3.73
CA ASP A 85 16.91 -13.77 4.26
C ASP A 85 17.05 -14.00 5.78
N LYS A 86 15.93 -13.95 6.52
CA LYS A 86 15.88 -14.02 7.99
C LYS A 86 14.74 -14.91 8.48
N PRO A 87 14.90 -15.62 9.61
CA PRO A 87 13.82 -16.43 10.20
C PRO A 87 12.65 -15.56 10.67
N LEU A 88 11.43 -16.12 10.68
CA LEU A 88 10.22 -15.45 11.17
C LEU A 88 10.30 -15.19 12.67
N GLN A 89 9.84 -14.02 13.11
CA GLN A 89 9.83 -13.64 14.53
C GLN A 89 8.48 -13.95 15.19
N TYR A 90 7.43 -14.03 14.39
CA TYR A 90 6.07 -14.31 14.85
C TYR A 90 5.49 -15.56 14.19
N TYR A 91 4.45 -16.11 14.82
CA TYR A 91 3.62 -17.13 14.22
C TYR A 91 2.61 -16.48 13.27
N HIS A 92 2.46 -17.04 12.07
CA HIS A 92 1.51 -16.59 11.07
C HIS A 92 0.55 -17.72 10.73
N GLU A 93 -0.75 -17.47 10.91
CA GLU A 93 -1.80 -18.45 10.65
C GLU A 93 -1.97 -18.71 9.15
N GLY A 94 -2.39 -19.92 8.80
CA GLY A 94 -2.72 -20.31 7.43
C GLY A 94 -3.64 -21.53 7.43
N THR A 95 -4.69 -21.48 8.25
CA THR A 95 -5.53 -22.65 8.56
C THR A 95 -6.91 -22.49 7.93
N THR A 96 -7.38 -23.57 7.30
CA THR A 96 -8.77 -23.71 6.87
C THR A 96 -9.47 -24.74 7.73
N GLU A 97 -10.51 -24.32 8.43
CA GLU A 97 -11.36 -25.20 9.23
C GLU A 97 -12.66 -25.49 8.49
N VAL A 98 -13.18 -26.71 8.65
CA VAL A 98 -14.46 -27.14 8.10
C VAL A 98 -15.42 -27.39 9.24
N VAL A 99 -16.50 -26.61 9.29
CA VAL A 99 -17.56 -26.72 10.30
C VAL A 99 -18.86 -27.10 9.58
N GLY A 100 -19.19 -28.39 9.60
CA GLY A 100 -20.32 -28.93 8.82
C GLY A 100 -20.06 -28.80 7.31
N GLN A 101 -20.86 -27.99 6.62
CA GLN A 101 -20.69 -27.66 5.20
C GLN A 101 -19.93 -26.35 4.95
N LEU A 102 -19.60 -25.60 6.02
CA LEU A 102 -18.90 -24.33 5.92
C LEU A 102 -17.39 -24.56 5.96
N SER A 103 -16.67 -23.95 5.03
CA SER A 103 -15.21 -23.86 5.06
C SER A 103 -14.81 -22.42 5.41
N VAL A 104 -14.05 -22.26 6.50
CA VAL A 104 -13.58 -20.96 7.00
C VAL A 104 -12.06 -20.95 6.97
N THR A 105 -11.47 -19.99 6.26
CA THR A 105 -10.01 -19.80 6.23
C THR A 105 -9.63 -18.61 7.10
N ILE A 106 -8.74 -18.85 8.06
CA ILE A 106 -8.04 -17.82 8.82
C ILE A 106 -6.58 -17.89 8.38
N ALA A 107 -6.13 -16.91 7.61
CA ALA A 107 -4.78 -16.91 7.07
C ALA A 107 -4.19 -15.50 7.04
N ALA A 108 -2.90 -15.42 7.35
CA ALA A 108 -2.12 -14.22 7.17
C ALA A 108 -2.12 -13.79 5.70
N GLN A 109 -2.26 -12.48 5.48
CA GLN A 109 -2.04 -11.88 4.18
C GLN A 109 -0.54 -11.69 3.95
N VAL A 110 -0.10 -12.04 2.75
CA VAL A 110 1.26 -11.82 2.27
C VAL A 110 1.19 -10.86 1.09
N MET A 111 1.87 -9.73 1.20
CA MET A 111 1.81 -8.64 0.22
C MET A 111 3.19 -8.43 -0.39
N LEU A 112 3.28 -8.31 -1.71
CA LEU A 112 4.48 -7.85 -2.39
C LEU A 112 4.61 -6.34 -2.21
N LEU A 113 5.66 -5.89 -1.52
CA LEU A 113 5.92 -4.47 -1.25
C LEU A 113 6.80 -3.80 -2.31
N SER A 114 7.76 -4.53 -2.89
CA SER A 114 8.67 -3.96 -3.89
C SER A 114 8.03 -3.85 -5.28
N ARG A 115 8.31 -2.75 -6.00
CA ARG A 115 7.98 -2.60 -7.44
C ARG A 115 9.17 -2.06 -8.24
N SER A 116 9.15 -2.25 -9.56
CA SER A 116 10.22 -1.75 -10.44
C SER A 116 10.24 -0.23 -10.58
N VAL A 117 9.10 0.43 -10.33
CA VAL A 117 8.98 1.89 -10.28
C VAL A 117 8.60 2.27 -8.85
N ARG A 118 9.49 3.01 -8.18
CA ARG A 118 9.33 3.45 -6.81
C ARG A 118 9.35 4.97 -6.73
N VAL A 119 8.38 5.53 -6.02
CA VAL A 119 8.29 6.95 -5.70
C VAL A 119 8.50 7.10 -4.20
N TYR A 120 9.53 7.84 -3.84
CA TYR A 120 9.96 8.03 -2.45
C TYR A 120 10.57 9.43 -2.31
N ALA A 121 10.58 9.94 -1.08
CA ALA A 121 11.31 11.16 -0.77
C ALA A 121 12.75 10.84 -0.40
N ASP A 122 13.61 11.85 -0.52
CA ASP A 122 14.97 11.82 0.03
C ASP A 122 14.96 11.28 1.48
N PRO A 123 15.70 10.20 1.80
CA PRO A 123 15.59 9.54 3.10
C PRO A 123 15.99 10.41 4.29
N GLU A 124 17.03 11.24 4.13
CA GLU A 124 17.49 12.15 5.19
C GLU A 124 16.41 13.18 5.50
N TRP A 125 15.92 13.86 4.46
CA TRP A 125 14.82 14.82 4.61
C TRP A 125 13.55 14.17 5.18
N ALA A 126 13.21 12.95 4.73
CA ALA A 126 12.03 12.25 5.21
C ALA A 126 12.14 11.88 6.70
N HIS A 127 13.31 11.45 7.14
CA HIS A 127 13.59 11.16 8.53
C HIS A 127 13.53 12.44 9.39
N GLU A 128 14.18 13.52 8.94
CA GLU A 128 14.21 14.80 9.66
C GLU A 128 12.83 15.45 9.81
N THR A 129 12.01 15.40 8.75
CA THR A 129 10.75 16.14 8.69
C THR A 129 9.53 15.30 9.02
N GLY A 130 9.64 13.96 8.98
CA GLY A 130 8.51 13.06 9.07
C GLY A 130 7.50 13.27 7.93
N ALA A 131 7.96 13.73 6.76
CA ALA A 131 7.16 13.94 5.57
C ALA A 131 7.82 13.25 4.38
N GLY A 132 7.00 12.79 3.45
CA GLY A 132 7.42 11.90 2.38
C GLY A 132 7.01 12.39 1.01
N ALA A 133 7.23 11.53 0.01
CA ALA A 133 6.76 11.79 -1.33
C ALA A 133 5.22 11.85 -1.37
N VAL A 134 4.68 12.78 -2.15
CA VAL A 134 3.23 12.91 -2.35
C VAL A 134 2.94 12.99 -3.84
N VAL A 135 2.03 12.16 -4.34
CA VAL A 135 1.40 12.37 -5.64
C VAL A 135 0.11 13.14 -5.39
N HIS A 136 0.11 14.44 -5.73
CA HIS A 136 -1.06 15.31 -5.52
C HIS A 136 -1.66 15.71 -6.87
N ALA A 137 -2.75 15.03 -7.23
CA ALA A 137 -3.59 15.32 -8.37
C ALA A 137 -4.64 16.37 -7.96
N ALA A 138 -4.35 17.66 -8.17
CA ALA A 138 -5.19 18.77 -7.74
C ALA A 138 -5.84 19.45 -8.94
N ALA A 139 -7.05 19.01 -9.30
CA ALA A 139 -7.78 19.59 -10.41
C ALA A 139 -8.11 21.06 -10.12
N ALA A 140 -7.79 21.94 -11.07
CA ALA A 140 -8.16 23.35 -11.01
C ALA A 140 -9.42 23.67 -11.84
N GLU A 141 -9.69 22.89 -12.88
CA GLU A 141 -10.80 23.00 -13.83
C GLU A 141 -11.20 21.59 -14.30
N SER A 142 -12.42 21.39 -14.82
CA SER A 142 -12.86 20.07 -15.29
C SER A 142 -12.10 19.62 -16.56
N ASN A 143 -11.90 18.29 -16.70
CA ASN A 143 -11.41 17.59 -17.90
C ASN A 143 -9.95 17.74 -18.36
N THR A 144 -9.04 18.39 -17.62
CA THR A 144 -7.61 18.44 -18.04
C THR A 144 -6.67 17.59 -17.20
N LEU A 145 -7.16 16.91 -16.16
CA LEU A 145 -6.34 16.13 -15.24
C LEU A 145 -6.52 14.63 -15.47
N HIS A 146 -5.45 13.94 -15.86
CA HIS A 146 -5.43 12.48 -16.00
C HIS A 146 -4.26 11.89 -15.21
N VAL A 147 -4.55 11.03 -14.23
CA VAL A 147 -3.50 10.41 -13.42
C VAL A 147 -3.69 8.90 -13.39
N LEU A 148 -2.73 8.17 -13.96
CA LEU A 148 -2.73 6.71 -14.00
C LEU A 148 -1.50 6.16 -13.29
N LEU A 149 -1.70 5.47 -12.19
CA LEU A 149 -0.65 4.81 -11.44
C LEU A 149 -0.88 3.30 -11.51
N ASP A 150 0.01 2.54 -12.14
CA ASP A 150 -0.14 1.09 -12.31
C ASP A 150 1.14 0.37 -11.87
N ASN A 151 1.01 -0.58 -10.94
CA ASN A 151 2.12 -1.42 -10.46
C ASN A 151 3.33 -0.62 -9.91
N ILE A 152 3.10 0.50 -9.22
CA ILE A 152 4.16 1.32 -8.60
C ILE A 152 4.23 1.14 -7.08
N GLU A 153 5.39 1.42 -6.50
CA GLU A 153 5.64 1.46 -5.06
C GLU A 153 5.71 2.90 -4.58
N MET A 154 4.88 3.24 -3.60
CA MET A 154 4.97 4.47 -2.83
C MET A 154 5.58 4.14 -1.47
N HIS A 155 6.77 4.67 -1.19
CA HIS A 155 7.51 4.39 0.05
C HIS A 155 7.93 5.68 0.75
N SER A 156 7.92 5.70 2.09
CA SER A 156 8.26 6.89 2.87
C SER A 156 7.52 8.11 2.31
N CYS A 157 6.20 7.98 2.21
CA CYS A 157 5.32 8.88 1.50
C CYS A 157 4.31 9.56 2.44
N GLY A 158 3.60 10.56 1.94
CA GLY A 158 2.58 11.30 2.69
C GLY A 158 3.17 12.41 3.55
N GLN A 159 2.34 13.41 3.85
CA GLN A 159 2.70 14.59 4.63
C GLN A 159 1.71 14.72 5.78
N PRO A 160 2.10 14.51 7.06
CA PRO A 160 1.21 14.72 8.19
C PRO A 160 0.87 16.20 8.37
N ALA A 161 -0.26 16.48 9.02
CA ALA A 161 -0.56 17.83 9.49
C ALA A 161 0.53 18.28 10.49
N ARG A 162 0.92 19.56 10.44
CA ARG A 162 1.90 20.07 11.40
C ARG A 162 1.28 20.18 12.79
N ALA A 163 2.08 19.93 13.82
CA ALA A 163 1.67 20.10 15.22
C ALA A 163 1.15 21.52 15.55
N SER A 164 1.65 22.54 14.84
CA SER A 164 1.16 23.92 14.93
C SER A 164 -0.29 24.14 14.46
N GLY A 165 -0.96 23.11 13.92
CA GLY A 165 -2.27 23.24 13.27
C GLY A 165 -2.22 23.92 11.90
N THR A 166 -1.03 24.34 11.44
CA THR A 166 -0.85 24.99 10.14
C THR A 166 -0.50 23.99 9.04
N GLY A 167 -1.21 24.06 7.91
CA GLY A 167 -1.00 23.20 6.75
C GLY A 167 -1.81 21.90 6.79
N SER A 168 -2.31 21.51 5.62
CA SER A 168 -3.15 20.32 5.45
C SER A 168 -2.33 19.03 5.38
N GLU A 169 -2.83 17.98 6.03
CA GLU A 169 -2.37 16.61 5.80
C GLU A 169 -2.56 16.24 4.32
N ARG A 170 -1.60 15.50 3.77
CA ARG A 170 -1.71 14.89 2.44
C ARG A 170 -1.37 13.41 2.54
N ALA A 171 -2.31 12.56 2.13
CA ALA A 171 -2.03 11.14 1.90
C ALA A 171 -0.92 10.97 0.84
N CYS A 172 -0.35 9.76 0.75
CA CYS A 172 0.66 9.45 -0.27
C CYS A 172 0.17 9.70 -1.69
N VAL A 173 -1.08 9.34 -1.97
CA VAL A 173 -1.77 9.63 -3.22
C VAL A 173 -3.05 10.40 -2.91
N HIS A 174 -3.10 11.67 -3.33
CA HIS A 174 -4.20 12.57 -3.05
C HIS A 174 -4.82 13.10 -4.34
N PHE A 175 -6.09 12.80 -4.58
CA PHE A 175 -6.90 13.38 -5.64
C PHE A 175 -7.84 14.44 -5.05
N SER A 176 -7.76 15.69 -5.53
CA SER A 176 -8.56 16.80 -5.03
C SER A 176 -9.07 17.72 -6.14
N GLY A 177 -10.09 18.54 -5.87
CA GLY A 177 -10.42 19.73 -6.69
C GLY A 177 -11.79 19.75 -7.36
N ASP A 178 -12.81 19.14 -6.75
CA ASP A 178 -14.20 19.05 -7.28
C ASP A 178 -14.29 18.74 -8.78
N ALA A 179 -13.58 17.68 -9.19
CA ALA A 179 -13.39 17.36 -10.58
C ALA A 179 -13.83 15.94 -10.91
N ASP A 180 -14.22 15.78 -12.17
CA ASP A 180 -14.48 14.50 -12.77
C ASP A 180 -13.21 13.94 -13.40
N LEU A 181 -12.73 12.82 -12.85
CA LEU A 181 -11.43 12.25 -13.17
C LEU A 181 -11.59 10.85 -13.77
N VAL A 182 -12.44 10.73 -14.79
CA VAL A 182 -12.59 9.50 -15.58
C VAL A 182 -11.22 9.03 -16.07
N GLU A 183 -11.04 7.71 -16.08
CA GLU A 183 -9.79 7.07 -16.51
C GLU A 183 -8.58 7.53 -15.68
N SER A 184 -8.80 8.07 -14.48
CA SER A 184 -7.76 8.30 -13.49
C SER A 184 -7.91 7.32 -12.34
N GLY A 185 -6.79 6.94 -11.75
CA GLY A 185 -6.80 5.92 -10.74
C GLY A 185 -5.43 5.38 -10.36
N ALA A 186 -5.50 4.42 -9.46
CA ALA A 186 -4.36 3.64 -9.02
C ALA A 186 -4.73 2.15 -9.03
N THR A 187 -3.95 1.35 -9.76
CA THR A 187 -4.17 -0.08 -9.92
C THR A 187 -2.92 -0.85 -9.55
N SER A 188 -3.06 -1.91 -8.73
CA SER A 188 -1.93 -2.77 -8.34
C SER A 188 -0.75 -2.03 -7.69
N ILE A 189 -0.99 -0.84 -7.16
CA ILE A 189 0.05 -0.07 -6.48
C ILE A 189 0.19 -0.56 -5.04
N VAL A 190 1.34 -0.30 -4.44
CA VAL A 190 1.56 -0.55 -3.02
C VAL A 190 2.04 0.73 -2.35
N ILE A 191 1.37 1.07 -1.25
CA ILE A 191 1.70 2.22 -0.41
C ILE A 191 2.17 1.66 0.93
N HIS A 192 3.41 1.95 1.33
CA HIS A 192 3.89 1.50 2.62
C HIS A 192 4.93 2.37 3.30
N SER A 193 5.08 2.16 4.62
CA SER A 193 5.96 2.94 5.48
C SER A 193 5.66 4.44 5.38
N ALA A 194 4.37 4.79 5.37
CA ALA A 194 3.91 6.15 5.11
C ALA A 194 3.80 6.98 6.39
N PHE A 195 4.14 8.27 6.29
CA PHE A 195 4.03 9.24 7.37
C PHE A 195 2.62 9.85 7.52
N ALA A 196 1.75 9.63 6.53
CA ALA A 196 0.34 10.00 6.52
C ALA A 196 -0.47 8.93 5.76
N GLY A 197 -1.77 9.18 5.54
CA GLY A 197 -2.69 8.19 4.99
C GLY A 197 -2.29 7.65 3.61
N GLY A 198 -2.91 6.55 3.18
CA GLY A 198 -2.62 5.93 1.89
C GLY A 198 -3.19 6.73 0.71
N PHE A 199 -4.51 6.66 0.55
CA PHE A 199 -5.25 7.40 -0.46
C PHE A 199 -6.15 8.47 0.17
N ALA A 200 -6.22 9.64 -0.45
CA ALA A 200 -7.22 10.66 -0.14
C ALA A 200 -7.98 11.06 -1.41
N LEU A 201 -9.31 11.08 -1.33
CA LEU A 201 -10.20 11.58 -2.37
C LEU A 201 -10.98 12.78 -1.80
N ASP A 202 -10.83 13.94 -2.42
CA ASP A 202 -11.39 15.21 -1.94
C ASP A 202 -12.15 15.94 -3.04
N GLY A 203 -13.47 15.74 -3.04
CA GLY A 203 -14.40 16.34 -4.01
C GLY A 203 -14.35 15.71 -5.40
N VAL A 204 -13.47 14.73 -5.63
CA VAL A 204 -13.33 14.09 -6.94
C VAL A 204 -14.40 13.03 -7.19
N ARG A 205 -14.67 12.76 -8.47
CA ARG A 205 -15.58 11.71 -8.92
C ARG A 205 -14.96 10.85 -10.03
N ARG A 206 -15.40 9.59 -10.10
CA ARG A 206 -14.98 8.58 -11.10
C ARG A 206 -13.49 8.20 -11.09
N VAL A 207 -12.80 8.38 -9.95
CA VAL A 207 -11.47 7.79 -9.71
C VAL A 207 -11.60 6.30 -9.41
N ALA A 208 -10.74 5.47 -10.00
CA ALA A 208 -10.68 4.03 -9.74
C ALA A 208 -9.45 3.64 -8.91
N LEU A 209 -9.67 3.08 -7.73
CA LEU A 209 -8.63 2.50 -6.87
C LEU A 209 -8.85 0.99 -6.81
N THR A 210 -7.95 0.22 -7.43
CA THR A 210 -8.18 -1.22 -7.62
C THR A 210 -6.94 -2.07 -7.31
N THR A 211 -7.14 -3.27 -6.74
CA THR A 211 -6.09 -4.29 -6.56
C THR A 211 -4.84 -3.78 -5.81
N SER A 212 -5.00 -2.75 -4.98
CA SER A 212 -3.88 -2.01 -4.38
C SER A 212 -3.69 -2.37 -2.92
N THR A 213 -2.45 -2.25 -2.45
CA THR A 213 -2.08 -2.54 -1.06
C THR A 213 -1.75 -1.25 -0.32
N VAL A 214 -2.26 -1.08 0.90
CA VAL A 214 -1.86 -0.03 1.82
C VAL A 214 -1.40 -0.69 3.12
N PHE A 215 -0.12 -0.56 3.44
CA PHE A 215 0.52 -1.31 4.51
C PHE A 215 1.39 -0.42 5.38
N ASN A 216 1.28 -0.51 6.71
CA ASN A 216 2.12 0.25 7.63
C ASN A 216 2.08 1.77 7.34
N VAL A 217 0.88 2.34 7.44
CA VAL A 217 0.64 3.78 7.20
C VAL A 217 0.13 4.46 8.45
N ARG A 218 0.48 5.74 8.64
CA ARG A 218 -0.15 6.59 9.66
C ARG A 218 -1.44 7.19 9.09
N GLY A 219 -2.53 7.17 9.83
CA GLY A 219 -3.83 7.63 9.36
C GLY A 219 -4.60 6.57 8.58
N HIS A 220 -5.51 7.02 7.71
CA HIS A 220 -6.45 6.16 7.01
C HIS A 220 -5.80 5.47 5.79
N GLY A 221 -6.22 4.24 5.50
CA GLY A 221 -5.84 3.57 4.25
C GLY A 221 -6.45 4.25 3.03
N VAL A 222 -7.72 4.60 3.11
CA VAL A 222 -8.46 5.44 2.15
C VAL A 222 -9.30 6.43 2.93
N ALA A 223 -9.24 7.71 2.59
CA ALA A 223 -10.04 8.78 3.17
C ALA A 223 -10.88 9.50 2.11
N LEU A 224 -12.15 9.75 2.41
CA LEU A 224 -13.02 10.64 1.64
C LEU A 224 -13.17 11.93 2.44
N LEU A 225 -12.70 13.05 1.91
CA LEU A 225 -12.50 14.27 2.70
C LEU A 225 -13.59 15.34 2.52
N SER A 226 -14.42 15.21 1.48
CA SER A 226 -15.49 16.15 1.17
C SER A 226 -16.80 15.45 0.85
N GLY A 227 -17.92 16.07 1.22
CA GLY A 227 -19.28 15.62 0.88
C GLY A 227 -19.61 15.67 -0.62
N THR A 228 -18.78 16.32 -1.45
CA THR A 228 -18.92 16.29 -2.92
C THR A 228 -18.23 15.08 -3.58
N THR A 229 -17.43 14.32 -2.82
CA THR A 229 -16.72 13.12 -3.28
C THR A 229 -17.72 11.99 -3.56
N ARG A 230 -17.86 11.56 -4.82
CA ARG A 230 -18.90 10.58 -5.21
C ARG A 230 -18.49 9.75 -6.42
N GLN A 231 -19.14 8.61 -6.63
CA GLN A 231 -18.97 7.77 -7.84
C GLN A 231 -17.51 7.29 -8.08
N ASN A 232 -16.68 7.26 -7.05
CA ASN A 232 -15.35 6.64 -7.12
C ASN A 232 -15.50 5.13 -6.91
N SER A 233 -14.65 4.33 -7.56
CA SER A 233 -14.61 2.88 -7.40
C SER A 233 -13.42 2.51 -6.52
N VAL A 234 -13.68 1.77 -5.43
CA VAL A 234 -12.65 1.26 -4.52
C VAL A 234 -12.88 -0.23 -4.35
N THR A 235 -12.07 -1.06 -5.02
CA THR A 235 -12.29 -2.51 -5.08
C THR A 235 -11.00 -3.30 -4.94
N SER A 236 -11.06 -4.45 -4.25
CA SER A 236 -9.90 -5.34 -4.09
C SER A 236 -8.68 -4.68 -3.45
N LEU A 237 -8.88 -3.88 -2.41
CA LEU A 237 -7.77 -3.33 -1.63
C LEU A 237 -7.40 -4.27 -0.47
N VAL A 238 -6.11 -4.38 -0.18
CA VAL A 238 -5.61 -4.90 1.09
C VAL A 238 -5.11 -3.72 1.92
N ILE A 239 -5.73 -3.48 3.07
CA ILE A 239 -5.33 -2.43 4.00
C ILE A 239 -4.95 -3.12 5.31
N ALA A 240 -3.70 -2.99 5.72
CA ALA A 240 -3.18 -3.61 6.93
C ALA A 240 -2.23 -2.68 7.66
N VAL A 241 -2.19 -2.79 8.99
CA VAL A 241 -1.28 -2.03 9.86
C VAL A 241 -1.45 -0.51 9.67
N THR A 242 -2.65 0.00 9.91
CA THR A 242 -2.88 1.45 10.03
C THR A 242 -2.64 1.92 11.46
N GLN A 243 -2.01 3.08 11.61
CA GLN A 243 -1.64 3.65 12.90
C GLN A 243 -2.33 5.00 13.10
N ARG A 244 -2.61 5.40 14.34
CA ARG A 244 -3.09 6.76 14.59
C ARG A 244 -1.97 7.77 14.32
N ASN A 245 -2.34 8.94 13.81
CA ASN A 245 -1.43 10.08 13.71
C ASN A 245 -0.85 10.39 15.12
N GLY A 246 0.48 10.50 15.21
CA GLY A 246 1.18 10.77 16.48
C GLY A 246 1.65 9.54 17.27
N ALA A 247 1.38 8.31 16.82
CA ALA A 247 2.02 7.12 17.38
C ALA A 247 3.48 7.04 16.88
N SER A 248 4.42 6.67 17.77
CA SER A 248 5.81 6.40 17.39
C SER A 248 5.84 5.30 16.33
N ALA A 249 6.45 5.57 15.16
CA ALA A 249 6.65 4.51 14.18
C ALA A 249 7.71 3.54 14.72
N GLN A 250 7.40 2.25 14.69
CA GLN A 250 8.44 1.25 14.56
C GLN A 250 8.92 1.31 13.10
N HIS A 251 9.99 2.06 12.85
CA HIS A 251 10.77 1.90 11.63
C HIS A 251 11.74 0.73 11.89
N PRO A 252 11.60 -0.42 11.22
CA PRO A 252 12.68 -1.38 11.22
C PRO A 252 13.88 -0.75 10.50
N ALA A 253 15.06 -0.94 11.09
CA ALA A 253 16.35 -0.59 10.48
C ALA A 253 16.61 -1.41 9.21
#